data_AF-A0A534X8N7-F1
#
_entry.id   AF-A0A534X8N7-F1
#
_cell.length_a   1.000
_cell.length_b   1.000
_cell.length_c   1.000
_cell.angle_alpha   90.00
_cell.angle_beta   90.00
_cell.angle_gamma   90.00
#
_symmetry.space_group_name_H-M   'P 1'
#
loop_
_entity.id
_entity.type
_entity.pdbx_description
1 polymer ?
#
loop_
_entity_poly.entity_id
_entity_poly.type
_entity_poly.pdbx_seq_one_letter_code
_entity_poly.pdbx_strand_id
1 'polypeptide(L)'
;MSARPPILDGELIGHGGYPTKGLIIFSVSVQWDPEPAGKPDAAAEPWHAPSSRHFHGLQREGDRMMFARRALSVVALTVLAACASVQMAAPAQDFAAKEFAKPSRGKAALYVFRNESIGGMVKMSLQLDGSPLGETGPKTFHWVTIKPGKHTLVGKAENESVVEFTAAPGQNVFVWQEVKMGLLSADNRLELVDEQTGRAGVADCEMAEAAAN
;
A
#
# COMPACT_ATOMS: atom_id res chain seq x y z
N MET A 1 63.49 7.44 1.44
CA MET A 1 62.98 7.75 2.80
C MET A 1 61.45 7.76 2.69
N SER A 2 60.75 6.64 2.57
CA SER A 2 60.26 5.72 3.61
C SER A 2 59.76 6.42 4.89
N ALA A 3 58.44 6.57 5.00
CA ALA A 3 57.71 6.49 6.26
C ALA A 3 56.30 5.92 5.95
N ARG A 4 56.02 4.77 6.55
CA ARG A 4 54.78 3.98 6.44
C ARG A 4 53.63 4.59 7.25
N PRO A 5 52.37 4.37 6.86
CA PRO A 5 51.22 4.62 7.74
C PRO A 5 51.07 3.51 8.81
N PRO A 6 50.47 3.82 9.98
CA PRO A 6 50.24 2.82 11.02
C PRO A 6 49.07 1.88 10.66
N ILE A 7 49.30 0.59 10.94
CA ILE A 7 48.33 -0.50 10.95
C ILE A 7 47.68 -0.50 12.34
N LEU A 8 46.35 -0.60 12.39
CA LEU A 8 45.61 -0.99 13.59
C LEU A 8 44.91 -2.30 13.28
N ASP A 9 45.46 -3.37 13.85
CA ASP A 9 44.88 -4.70 13.89
C ASP A 9 43.72 -4.71 14.89
N GLY A 10 42.56 -5.20 14.47
CA GLY A 10 41.35 -5.32 15.28
C GLY A 10 40.54 -6.53 14.85
N GLU A 11 40.66 -7.58 15.65
CA GLU A 11 40.22 -8.96 15.45
C GLU A 11 38.69 -9.13 15.31
N LEU A 12 38.30 -10.03 14.41
CA LEU A 12 36.94 -10.52 14.21
C LEU A 12 36.58 -11.49 15.34
N ILE A 13 35.71 -11.05 16.24
CA ILE A 13 34.92 -11.93 17.12
C ILE A 13 33.47 -11.87 16.67
N GLY A 14 33.03 -12.94 16.01
CA GLY A 14 31.62 -13.16 15.69
C GLY A 14 30.86 -13.61 16.93
N HIS A 15 29.77 -12.92 17.25
CA HIS A 15 28.63 -13.48 17.97
C HIS A 15 27.35 -12.83 17.44
N GLY A 16 26.35 -13.65 17.15
CA GLY A 16 25.08 -13.25 16.56
C GLY A 16 24.23 -12.33 17.46
N GLY A 17 23.21 -11.73 16.85
CA GLY A 17 22.21 -10.97 17.56
C GLY A 17 21.58 -9.88 16.70
N TYR A 18 20.35 -10.12 16.28
CA TYR A 18 19.44 -9.21 15.58
C TYR A 18 19.49 -7.76 16.14
N PRO A 19 19.62 -6.70 15.31
CA PRO A 19 19.43 -5.35 15.79
C PRO A 19 17.94 -5.02 15.91
N THR A 20 17.48 -4.95 17.16
CA THR A 20 16.18 -4.43 17.56
C THR A 20 16.23 -2.89 17.64
N LYS A 21 15.29 -2.26 16.92
CA LYS A 21 14.61 -0.98 17.20
C LYS A 21 15.36 0.10 18.02
N GLY A 22 15.70 1.19 17.35
CA GLY A 22 15.96 2.50 17.97
C GLY A 22 15.23 3.62 17.22
N LEU A 23 13.94 3.82 17.52
CA LEU A 23 13.19 4.99 17.05
C LEU A 23 13.42 6.12 18.05
N ILE A 24 14.17 7.15 17.64
CA ILE A 24 14.36 8.37 18.43
C ILE A 24 13.15 9.27 18.20
N ILE A 25 12.29 9.36 19.22
CA ILE A 25 11.16 10.30 19.25
C ILE A 25 11.67 11.60 19.88
N PHE A 26 11.80 12.65 19.07
CA PHE A 26 11.97 14.02 19.57
C PHE A 26 10.63 14.53 20.10
N SER A 27 10.49 14.61 21.42
CA SER A 27 9.38 15.30 22.06
C SER A 27 9.75 16.77 22.23
N VAL A 28 9.14 17.65 21.43
CA VAL A 28 9.17 19.10 21.65
C VAL A 28 8.06 19.44 22.64
N SER A 29 8.45 19.82 23.86
CA SER A 29 7.54 20.41 24.85
C SER A 29 7.53 21.92 24.64
N VAL A 30 6.38 22.47 24.24
CA VAL A 30 6.15 23.92 24.20
C VAL A 30 5.72 24.37 25.59
N GLN A 31 6.62 25.06 26.29
CA GLN A 31 6.35 25.68 27.59
C GLN A 31 5.61 27.01 27.35
N TRP A 32 4.42 27.17 27.93
CA TRP A 32 3.64 28.41 27.92
C TRP A 32 3.77 29.07 29.29
N ASP A 33 4.46 30.21 29.37
CA ASP A 33 4.52 31.05 30.57
C ASP A 33 3.38 32.08 30.58
N PRO A 34 2.49 32.09 31.60
CA PRO A 34 1.60 33.21 31.83
C PRO A 34 2.31 34.29 32.66
N GLU A 35 2.32 35.52 32.14
CA GLU A 35 2.79 36.73 32.83
C GLU A 35 1.89 37.07 34.04
N PRO A 36 2.45 37.49 35.19
CA PRO A 36 1.69 37.69 36.42
C PRO A 36 0.95 39.04 36.46
N ALA A 37 -0.32 38.96 36.87
CA ALA A 37 -1.20 40.10 37.15
C ALA A 37 -0.66 41.00 38.28
N GLY A 38 -0.76 42.32 38.07
CA GLY A 38 -0.40 43.36 39.02
C GLY A 38 -1.24 43.33 40.32
N LYS A 39 -0.58 43.70 41.43
CA LYS A 39 -1.12 43.77 42.79
C LYS A 39 -2.04 45.01 42.99
N PRO A 40 -2.86 45.01 44.07
CA PRO A 40 -4.01 45.88 44.24
C PRO A 40 -3.70 47.14 45.05
N ASP A 41 -4.49 48.18 44.80
CA ASP A 41 -4.69 49.34 45.65
C ASP A 41 -6.08 49.27 46.30
N ALA A 42 -6.05 49.25 47.63
CA ALA A 42 -7.21 49.21 48.50
C ALA A 42 -7.75 50.63 48.73
N ALA A 43 -9.07 50.81 48.64
CA ALA A 43 -9.82 51.75 49.48
C ALA A 43 -11.35 51.54 49.39
N ALA A 44 -11.98 51.48 50.58
CA ALA A 44 -13.33 51.94 50.92
C ALA A 44 -14.59 51.20 50.40
N GLU A 45 -15.14 50.31 51.27
CA GLU A 45 -16.49 50.30 51.90
C GLU A 45 -17.72 50.94 51.17
N PRO A 46 -18.98 50.59 51.52
CA PRO A 46 -19.59 49.29 51.84
C PRO A 46 -21.00 49.10 51.16
N TRP A 47 -21.71 48.00 51.49
CA TRP A 47 -23.16 47.70 51.32
C TRP A 47 -23.60 46.59 50.32
N HIS A 48 -24.19 45.55 50.93
CA HIS A 48 -25.21 44.57 50.50
C HIS A 48 -25.12 43.87 49.13
N ALA A 49 -24.69 42.60 49.16
CA ALA A 49 -24.93 41.63 48.10
C ALA A 49 -26.26 40.85 48.34
N PRO A 50 -27.20 40.82 47.39
CA PRO A 50 -28.27 39.82 47.38
C PRO A 50 -27.72 38.50 46.83
N SER A 51 -28.00 37.41 47.55
CA SER A 51 -27.60 36.06 47.17
C SER A 51 -28.31 35.61 45.89
N SER A 52 -27.56 35.33 44.83
CA SER A 52 -28.03 34.60 43.65
C SER A 52 -27.37 33.21 43.58
N ARG A 53 -27.75 32.34 44.51
CA ARG A 53 -27.80 30.91 44.20
C ARG A 53 -28.84 30.77 43.09
N HIS A 54 -28.45 30.33 41.88
CA HIS A 54 -29.26 29.63 40.86
C HIS A 54 -28.70 29.84 39.44
N PHE A 55 -27.45 29.46 39.16
CA PHE A 55 -26.96 29.31 37.76
C PHE A 55 -25.92 28.18 37.69
N HIS A 56 -26.36 26.93 37.89
CA HIS A 56 -25.47 25.76 37.74
C HIS A 56 -26.18 24.51 37.19
N GLY A 57 -27.30 24.68 36.48
CA GLY A 57 -28.10 23.56 35.95
C GLY A 57 -28.16 23.44 34.43
N LEU A 58 -27.97 24.53 33.68
CA LEU A 58 -28.28 24.55 32.24
C LEU A 58 -27.07 24.51 31.29
N GLN A 59 -25.84 24.60 31.81
CA GLN A 59 -24.65 24.66 30.95
C GLN A 59 -24.06 23.27 30.61
N ARG A 60 -24.46 22.19 31.33
CA ARG A 60 -23.82 20.87 31.21
C ARG A 60 -24.44 19.97 30.11
N GLU A 61 -25.66 20.28 29.65
CA GLU A 61 -26.41 19.45 28.69
C GLU A 61 -26.01 19.76 27.22
N GLY A 62 -25.75 21.04 26.91
CA GLY A 62 -25.45 21.50 25.55
C GLY A 62 -24.10 21.02 25.01
N ASP A 63 -23.09 20.98 25.87
CA ASP A 63 -21.74 20.57 25.49
C ASP A 63 -21.67 19.08 25.12
N ARG A 64 -22.35 18.21 25.88
CA ARG A 64 -22.39 16.76 25.59
C ARG A 64 -23.03 16.45 24.23
N MET A 65 -24.06 17.19 23.85
CA MET A 65 -24.71 17.04 22.54
C MET A 65 -23.90 17.64 21.40
N MET A 66 -23.16 18.73 21.63
CA MET A 66 -22.26 19.35 20.64
C MET A 66 -20.99 18.52 20.40
N PHE A 67 -20.40 17.91 21.44
CA PHE A 67 -19.24 17.02 21.31
C PHE A 67 -19.60 15.69 20.63
N ALA A 68 -20.77 15.10 20.94
CA ALA A 68 -21.23 13.88 20.28
C ALA A 68 -21.53 14.09 18.78
N ARG A 69 -22.10 15.25 18.41
CA ARG A 69 -22.35 15.61 17.01
C ARG A 69 -21.07 15.92 16.23
N ARG A 70 -20.10 16.61 16.85
CA ARG A 70 -18.79 16.88 16.24
C ARG A 70 -17.93 15.62 16.10
N ALA A 71 -17.96 14.71 17.08
CA ALA A 71 -17.29 13.42 17.00
C ALA A 71 -17.86 12.54 15.88
N LEU A 72 -19.19 12.55 15.70
CA LEU A 72 -19.86 11.82 14.62
C LEU A 72 -19.49 12.36 13.23
N SER A 73 -19.29 13.68 13.08
CA SER A 73 -18.83 14.29 11.82
C SER A 73 -17.37 13.98 11.47
N VAL A 74 -16.49 13.84 12.46
CA VAL A 74 -15.07 13.50 12.22
C VAL A 74 -14.88 12.03 11.84
N VAL A 75 -15.67 11.11 12.40
CA VAL A 75 -15.64 9.67 12.05
C VAL A 75 -16.22 9.39 10.65
N ALA A 76 -17.19 10.19 10.19
CA ALA A 76 -17.78 10.03 8.86
C ALA A 76 -16.83 10.44 7.71
N LEU A 77 -15.84 11.31 7.98
CA LEU A 77 -14.89 11.79 6.97
C LEU A 77 -13.69 10.85 6.74
N THR A 78 -13.43 9.88 7.63
CA THR A 78 -12.30 8.94 7.48
C THR A 78 -12.58 7.75 6.54
N VAL A 79 -13.82 7.59 6.06
CA VAL A 79 -14.23 6.39 5.30
C VAL A 79 -14.20 6.60 3.76
N LEU A 80 -13.91 7.79 3.26
CA LEU A 80 -14.10 8.15 1.84
C LEU A 80 -12.81 8.23 0.99
N ALA A 81 -11.67 7.72 1.46
CA ALA A 81 -10.41 7.78 0.73
C ALA A 81 -9.84 6.38 0.36
N ALA A 82 -10.68 5.49 -0.19
CA ALA A 82 -10.19 4.37 -0.99
C ALA A 82 -10.14 4.80 -2.46
N CYS A 83 -9.16 5.64 -2.81
CA CYS A 83 -8.94 6.01 -4.20
C CYS A 83 -8.65 4.72 -4.98
N ALA A 84 -9.45 4.41 -6.00
CA ALA A 84 -9.39 3.15 -6.74
C ALA A 84 -8.10 3.03 -7.56
N SER A 85 -6.96 2.79 -6.90
CA SER A 85 -5.73 2.28 -7.50
C SER A 85 -5.77 0.74 -7.54
N VAL A 86 -4.92 0.12 -8.34
CA VAL A 86 -4.72 -1.34 -8.27
C VAL A 86 -4.23 -1.67 -6.87
N GLN A 87 -4.72 -2.77 -6.30
CA GLN A 87 -4.24 -3.24 -5.00
C GLN A 87 -2.82 -3.77 -5.21
N MET A 88 -1.84 -3.16 -4.54
CA MET A 88 -0.43 -3.50 -4.69
C MET A 88 -0.03 -4.52 -3.62
N ALA A 89 0.76 -5.51 -4.02
CA ALA A 89 1.30 -6.49 -3.08
C ALA A 89 2.40 -5.86 -2.20
N ALA A 90 2.74 -6.53 -1.10
CA ALA A 90 3.85 -6.09 -0.25
C ALA A 90 5.20 -6.17 -1.01
N PRO A 91 6.15 -5.24 -0.81
CA PRO A 91 7.43 -5.24 -1.52
C PRO A 91 8.23 -6.55 -1.41
N ALA A 92 8.10 -7.26 -0.29
CA ALA A 92 8.75 -8.57 -0.12
C ALA A 92 8.19 -9.64 -1.08
N GLN A 93 6.89 -9.58 -1.41
CA GLN A 93 6.27 -10.50 -2.37
C GLN A 93 6.69 -10.17 -3.81
N ASP A 94 6.75 -8.88 -4.15
CA ASP A 94 7.27 -8.40 -5.44
C ASP A 94 8.71 -8.90 -5.68
N PHE A 95 9.58 -8.72 -4.69
CA PHE A 95 10.96 -9.20 -4.76
C PHE A 95 11.04 -10.71 -4.97
N ALA A 96 10.30 -11.48 -4.17
CA ALA A 96 10.27 -12.94 -4.29
C ALA A 96 9.74 -13.42 -5.65
N ALA A 97 8.73 -12.74 -6.21
CA ALA A 97 8.20 -13.05 -7.54
C ALA A 97 9.26 -12.81 -8.63
N LYS A 98 10.04 -11.73 -8.52
CA LYS A 98 11.09 -11.34 -9.48
C LYS A 98 12.39 -12.14 -9.36
N GLU A 99 12.52 -12.99 -8.35
CA GLU A 99 13.56 -14.02 -8.36
C GLU A 99 13.30 -15.06 -9.47
N PHE A 100 12.05 -15.15 -9.94
CA PHE A 100 11.60 -16.13 -10.93
C PHE A 100 12.03 -17.55 -10.55
N ALA A 101 11.99 -17.85 -9.25
CA ALA A 101 12.37 -19.14 -8.72
C ALA A 101 11.53 -20.24 -9.38
N LYS A 102 12.16 -21.40 -9.59
CA LYS A 102 11.44 -22.54 -10.16
C LYS A 102 10.29 -22.93 -9.22
N PRO A 103 9.05 -23.09 -9.72
CA PRO A 103 7.92 -23.46 -8.89
C PRO A 103 8.17 -24.77 -8.13
N SER A 104 7.52 -24.89 -6.97
CA SER A 104 7.58 -26.09 -6.14
C SER A 104 7.15 -27.35 -6.92
N ARG A 105 7.58 -28.52 -6.43
CA ARG A 105 7.36 -29.79 -7.14
C ARG A 105 5.87 -30.02 -7.42
N GLY A 106 5.55 -30.27 -8.70
CA GLY A 106 4.17 -30.53 -9.12
C GLY A 106 3.30 -29.27 -9.26
N LYS A 107 3.90 -28.08 -9.24
CA LYS A 107 3.24 -26.80 -9.51
C LYS A 107 3.85 -26.11 -10.73
N ALA A 108 3.14 -25.16 -11.29
CA ALA A 108 3.67 -24.16 -12.21
C ALA A 108 3.39 -22.77 -11.65
N ALA A 109 3.98 -21.73 -12.24
CA ALA A 109 3.64 -20.35 -11.93
C ALA A 109 3.18 -19.62 -13.18
N LEU A 110 2.24 -18.71 -13.00
CA LEU A 110 1.77 -17.79 -14.03
C LEU A 110 2.18 -16.37 -13.63
N TYR A 111 2.77 -15.67 -14.59
CA TYR A 111 3.00 -14.23 -14.55
C TYR A 111 2.15 -13.59 -15.64
N VAL A 112 1.30 -12.64 -15.25
CA VAL A 112 0.54 -11.81 -16.21
C VAL A 112 0.95 -10.37 -15.98
N PHE A 113 1.47 -9.70 -17.00
CA PHE A 113 2.08 -8.39 -16.83
C PHE A 113 1.63 -7.38 -17.89
N ARG A 114 1.56 -6.11 -17.47
CA ARG A 114 1.37 -4.93 -18.31
C ARG A 114 2.51 -3.96 -18.03
N ASN A 115 3.58 -4.06 -18.81
CA ASN A 115 4.76 -3.19 -18.70
C ASN A 115 4.62 -1.87 -19.48
N GLU A 116 3.42 -1.54 -19.94
CA GLU A 116 3.12 -0.31 -20.67
C GLU A 116 2.52 0.77 -19.78
N SER A 117 2.79 2.03 -20.14
CA SER A 117 2.16 3.22 -19.52
C SER A 117 0.96 3.75 -20.32
N ILE A 118 0.68 3.16 -21.48
CA ILE A 118 -0.45 3.50 -22.35
C ILE A 118 -1.77 3.15 -21.64
N GLY A 119 -2.82 3.92 -21.88
CA GLY A 119 -4.13 3.74 -21.25
C GLY A 119 -4.28 4.38 -19.86
N GLY A 120 -3.29 5.16 -19.39
CA GLY A 120 -3.38 5.92 -18.14
C GLY A 120 -3.83 5.08 -16.95
N MET A 121 -4.66 5.63 -16.07
CA MET A 121 -5.14 4.93 -14.86
C MET A 121 -6.22 3.84 -15.14
N VAL A 122 -6.43 3.42 -16.40
CA VAL A 122 -7.41 2.36 -16.70
C VAL A 122 -6.96 1.05 -16.09
N LYS A 123 -7.83 0.45 -15.30
CA LYS A 123 -7.68 -0.91 -14.79
C LYS A 123 -8.35 -1.92 -15.71
N MET A 124 -7.75 -3.09 -15.84
CA MET A 124 -8.27 -4.17 -16.67
C MET A 124 -8.38 -5.44 -15.84
N SER A 125 -9.54 -6.06 -15.79
CA SER A 125 -9.75 -7.27 -14.98
C SER A 125 -9.13 -8.50 -15.65
N LEU A 126 -8.63 -9.43 -14.83
CA LEU A 126 -8.13 -10.73 -15.25
C LEU A 126 -8.93 -11.84 -14.58
N GLN A 127 -9.18 -12.92 -15.31
CA GLN A 127 -9.78 -14.16 -14.80
C GLN A 127 -8.95 -15.36 -15.25
N LEU A 128 -8.64 -16.26 -14.33
CA LEU A 128 -7.97 -17.52 -14.60
C LEU A 128 -8.95 -18.67 -14.34
N ASP A 129 -9.18 -19.51 -15.35
CA ASP A 129 -10.10 -20.66 -15.30
C ASP A 129 -11.50 -20.28 -14.78
N GLY A 130 -12.00 -19.12 -15.21
CA GLY A 130 -13.29 -18.57 -14.80
C GLY A 130 -13.33 -17.96 -13.40
N SER A 131 -12.23 -18.01 -12.64
CA SER A 131 -12.11 -17.36 -11.32
C SER A 131 -11.42 -16.00 -11.44
N PRO A 132 -11.83 -14.97 -10.69
CA PRO A 132 -11.13 -13.68 -10.67
C PRO A 132 -9.66 -13.86 -10.28
N LEU A 133 -8.73 -13.30 -11.05
CA LEU A 133 -7.31 -13.26 -10.74
C LEU A 133 -6.91 -11.92 -10.12
N GLY A 134 -7.50 -10.81 -10.59
CA GLY A 134 -7.17 -9.46 -10.13
C GLY A 134 -7.37 -8.41 -11.22
N GLU A 135 -6.81 -7.23 -11.02
CA GLU A 135 -6.83 -6.15 -12.00
C GLU A 135 -5.39 -5.71 -12.34
N THR A 136 -5.11 -5.40 -13.60
CA THR A 136 -3.83 -4.79 -14.01
C THR A 136 -4.02 -3.30 -14.25
N GLY A 137 -3.04 -2.53 -13.79
CA GLY A 137 -2.84 -1.13 -14.12
C GLY A 137 -1.52 -0.93 -14.88
N PRO A 138 -1.16 0.30 -15.23
CA PRO A 138 0.14 0.60 -15.81
C PRO A 138 1.28 0.05 -14.97
N LYS A 139 2.28 -0.55 -15.61
CA LYS A 139 3.49 -1.04 -14.93
C LYS A 139 3.20 -2.01 -13.79
N THR A 140 2.21 -2.88 -13.94
CA THR A 140 1.87 -3.89 -12.92
C THR A 140 1.93 -5.32 -13.45
N PHE A 141 2.13 -6.27 -12.56
CA PHE A 141 2.02 -7.70 -12.87
C PHE A 141 1.36 -8.50 -11.74
N HIS A 142 0.79 -9.64 -12.07
CA HIS A 142 0.31 -10.65 -11.14
C HIS A 142 1.22 -11.88 -11.18
N TRP A 143 1.49 -12.48 -10.02
CA TRP A 143 2.20 -13.75 -9.90
C TRP A 143 1.39 -14.73 -9.04
N VAL A 144 1.05 -15.88 -9.61
CA VAL A 144 0.27 -16.92 -8.92
C VAL A 144 0.83 -18.31 -9.19
N THR A 145 0.70 -19.20 -8.20
CA THR A 145 1.00 -20.62 -8.37
C THR A 145 -0.22 -21.34 -8.92
N ILE A 146 -0.04 -22.11 -9.98
CA ILE A 146 -1.10 -22.86 -10.67
C ILE A 146 -0.81 -24.36 -10.68
N LYS A 147 -1.84 -25.17 -10.94
CA LYS A 147 -1.67 -26.60 -11.20
C LYS A 147 -1.03 -26.79 -12.59
N PRO A 148 -0.29 -27.87 -12.84
CA PRO A 148 0.08 -28.23 -14.21
C PRO A 148 -1.16 -28.65 -15.00
N GLY A 149 -1.18 -28.37 -16.31
CA GLY A 149 -2.30 -28.71 -17.19
C GLY A 149 -2.76 -27.53 -18.04
N LYS A 150 -3.95 -27.67 -18.62
CA LYS A 150 -4.57 -26.64 -19.46
C LYS A 150 -5.21 -25.55 -18.59
N HIS A 151 -5.02 -24.31 -19.01
CA HIS A 151 -5.59 -23.13 -18.37
C HIS A 151 -6.14 -22.16 -19.43
N THR A 152 -7.14 -21.39 -19.02
CA THR A 152 -7.70 -20.31 -19.82
C THR A 152 -7.58 -19.01 -19.03
N LEU A 153 -6.86 -18.04 -19.58
CA LEU A 153 -6.74 -16.70 -19.01
C LEU A 153 -7.56 -15.74 -19.87
N VAL A 154 -8.39 -14.94 -19.21
CA VAL A 154 -9.28 -13.96 -19.83
C VAL A 154 -8.96 -12.59 -19.28
N GLY A 155 -8.68 -11.64 -20.15
CA GLY A 155 -8.53 -10.22 -19.83
C GLY A 155 -9.77 -9.46 -20.29
N LYS A 156 -10.31 -8.60 -19.42
CA LYS A 156 -11.50 -7.80 -19.68
C LYS A 156 -11.18 -6.32 -19.56
N ALA A 157 -11.47 -5.58 -20.62
CA ALA A 157 -11.33 -4.13 -20.75
C ALA A 157 -12.55 -3.60 -21.52
N GLU A 158 -12.37 -2.70 -22.51
CA GLU A 158 -13.46 -2.42 -23.47
C GLU A 158 -13.81 -3.67 -24.30
N ASN A 159 -12.82 -4.49 -24.64
CA ASN A 159 -12.98 -5.82 -25.22
C ASN A 159 -12.70 -6.98 -24.23
N GLU A 160 -12.96 -8.21 -24.66
CA GLU A 160 -12.49 -9.43 -24.01
C GLU A 160 -11.37 -10.07 -24.84
N SER A 161 -10.25 -10.41 -24.19
CA SER A 161 -9.13 -11.13 -24.80
C SER A 161 -8.89 -12.44 -24.06
N VAL A 162 -8.74 -13.54 -24.80
CA VAL A 162 -8.60 -14.88 -24.25
C VAL A 162 -7.30 -15.50 -24.74
N VAL A 163 -6.54 -16.10 -23.83
CA VAL A 163 -5.39 -16.94 -24.16
C VAL A 163 -5.51 -18.29 -23.43
N GLU A 164 -5.36 -19.37 -24.18
CA GLU A 164 -5.29 -20.72 -23.65
C GLU A 164 -3.84 -21.19 -23.68
N PHE A 165 -3.40 -21.83 -22.59
CA PHE A 165 -2.05 -22.35 -22.51
C PHE A 165 -2.01 -23.65 -21.69
N THR A 166 -0.93 -24.42 -21.87
CA THR A 166 -0.66 -25.61 -21.05
C THR A 166 0.59 -25.38 -20.23
N ALA A 167 0.47 -25.47 -18.90
CA ALA A 167 1.58 -25.30 -17.98
C ALA A 167 2.18 -26.67 -17.61
N ALA A 168 3.50 -26.82 -17.79
CA ALA A 168 4.24 -28.00 -17.36
C ALA A 168 4.68 -27.89 -15.88
N PRO A 169 4.88 -29.01 -15.17
CA PRO A 169 5.40 -28.98 -13.81
C PRO A 169 6.77 -28.29 -13.73
N GLY A 170 6.91 -27.33 -12.82
CA GLY A 170 8.12 -26.53 -12.61
C GLY A 170 8.34 -25.45 -13.67
N GLN A 171 7.32 -25.09 -14.46
CA GLN A 171 7.40 -24.05 -15.48
C GLN A 171 6.90 -22.70 -14.95
N ASN A 172 7.59 -21.63 -15.31
CA ASN A 172 7.08 -20.26 -15.24
C ASN A 172 6.46 -19.92 -16.60
N VAL A 173 5.19 -19.56 -16.61
CA VAL A 173 4.42 -19.16 -17.79
C VAL A 173 4.26 -17.65 -17.76
N PHE A 174 4.49 -16.99 -18.88
CA PHE A 174 4.42 -15.54 -19.00
C PHE A 174 3.39 -15.13 -20.03
N VAL A 175 2.45 -14.30 -19.62
CA VAL A 175 1.45 -13.69 -20.51
C VAL A 175 1.61 -12.18 -20.45
N TRP A 176 1.87 -11.58 -21.60
CA TRP A 176 1.87 -10.14 -21.76
C TRP A 176 0.44 -9.65 -22.03
N GLN A 177 0.04 -8.61 -21.32
CA GLN A 177 -1.18 -7.87 -21.59
C GLN A 177 -0.82 -6.56 -22.30
N GLU A 178 -0.93 -6.60 -23.63
CA GLU A 178 -0.77 -5.44 -24.51
C GLU A 178 -1.98 -4.51 -24.36
N VAL A 179 -1.74 -3.20 -24.29
CA VAL A 179 -2.82 -2.20 -24.21
C VAL A 179 -2.98 -1.45 -25.52
N LYS A 180 -4.23 -1.36 -25.98
CA LYS A 180 -4.59 -0.60 -27.19
C LYS A 180 -5.57 0.51 -26.84
N MET A 181 -5.55 1.59 -27.60
CA MET A 181 -6.59 2.61 -27.48
C MET A 181 -7.83 2.12 -28.22
N GLY A 182 -8.92 1.91 -27.49
CA GLY A 182 -10.24 1.58 -28.02
C GLY A 182 -11.03 2.83 -28.40
N LEU A 183 -12.32 2.64 -28.67
CA LEU A 183 -13.22 3.73 -29.10
C LEU A 183 -13.69 4.59 -27.91
N LEU A 184 -13.86 3.97 -26.73
CA LEU A 184 -14.40 4.61 -25.53
C LEU A 184 -13.40 4.59 -24.36
N SER A 185 -12.61 3.53 -24.24
CA SER A 185 -11.62 3.26 -23.21
C SER A 185 -10.42 2.50 -23.81
N ALA A 186 -9.51 2.03 -22.96
CA ALA A 186 -8.42 1.17 -23.40
C ALA A 186 -8.92 -0.27 -23.62
N ASP A 187 -8.53 -0.85 -24.75
CA ASP A 187 -8.65 -2.27 -25.10
C ASP A 187 -7.41 -3.04 -24.63
N ASN A 188 -7.51 -4.38 -24.57
CA ASN A 188 -6.42 -5.27 -24.24
C ASN A 188 -6.22 -6.42 -25.23
N ARG A 189 -5.01 -6.96 -25.26
CA ARG A 189 -4.68 -8.22 -25.93
C ARG A 189 -3.74 -9.04 -25.07
N LEU A 190 -4.13 -10.28 -24.77
CA LEU A 190 -3.30 -11.24 -24.07
C LEU A 190 -2.45 -12.03 -25.07
N GLU A 191 -1.15 -12.14 -24.80
CA GLU A 191 -0.21 -12.89 -25.62
C GLU A 191 0.71 -13.73 -24.74
N LEU A 192 0.82 -15.02 -25.05
CA LEU A 192 1.81 -15.89 -24.43
C LEU A 192 3.18 -15.53 -24.99
N VAL A 193 4.14 -15.23 -24.10
CA VAL A 193 5.50 -14.85 -24.49
C VAL A 193 6.53 -15.85 -23.97
N ASP A 194 7.74 -15.81 -24.53
CA ASP A 194 8.85 -16.62 -24.04
C ASP A 194 9.38 -16.11 -22.68
N GLU A 195 10.17 -16.94 -22.01
CA GLU A 195 10.70 -16.63 -20.67
C GLU A 195 11.61 -15.39 -20.64
N GLN A 196 12.40 -15.16 -21.68
CA GLN A 196 13.29 -13.99 -21.72
C GLN A 196 12.49 -12.71 -21.81
N THR A 197 11.52 -12.65 -22.72
CA THR A 197 10.61 -11.51 -22.88
C THR A 197 9.76 -11.31 -21.62
N GLY A 198 9.20 -12.38 -21.07
CA GLY A 198 8.36 -12.34 -19.88
C GLY A 198 9.09 -11.84 -18.64
N ARG A 199 10.30 -12.33 -18.38
CA ARG A 199 11.13 -11.87 -17.25
C ARG A 199 11.49 -10.40 -17.36
N ALA A 200 11.86 -9.94 -18.56
CA ALA A 200 12.18 -8.54 -18.80
C ALA A 200 10.96 -7.64 -18.54
N GLY A 201 9.79 -8.03 -19.07
CA GLY A 201 8.55 -7.29 -18.86
C GLY A 201 8.11 -7.22 -17.40
N VAL A 202 8.20 -8.34 -16.66
CA VAL A 202 7.88 -8.38 -15.22
C VAL A 202 8.87 -7.54 -14.40
N ALA A 203 10.15 -7.51 -14.77
CA ALA A 203 11.15 -6.67 -14.08
C ALA A 203 10.85 -5.17 -14.18
N ASP A 204 10.18 -4.73 -15.26
CA ASP A 204 9.73 -3.35 -15.47
C ASP A 204 8.45 -2.98 -14.71
N CYS A 205 7.86 -3.91 -13.95
CA CYS A 205 6.56 -3.76 -13.30
C CYS A 205 6.66 -3.85 -11.77
N GLU A 206 5.60 -3.44 -11.07
CA GLU A 206 5.39 -3.70 -9.65
C GLU A 206 4.26 -4.73 -9.45
N MET A 207 4.41 -5.59 -8.44
CA MET A 207 3.44 -6.66 -8.20
C MET A 207 2.11 -6.12 -7.67
N ALA A 208 1.04 -6.42 -8.38
CA ALA A 208 -0.33 -6.26 -7.94
C ALA A 208 -0.78 -7.49 -7.12
N GLU A 209 -1.74 -7.27 -6.21
CA GLU A 209 -2.34 -8.31 -5.41
C GLU A 209 -3.26 -9.18 -6.27
N ALA A 210 -2.94 -10.47 -6.36
CA ALA A 210 -3.82 -11.45 -6.95
C ALA A 210 -4.93 -11.80 -5.95
N ALA A 211 -6.15 -12.01 -6.45
CA ALA A 211 -7.23 -12.57 -5.66
C ALA A 211 -6.79 -13.91 -5.05
N ALA A 212 -7.01 -14.08 -3.76
CA ALA A 212 -6.64 -15.29 -3.04
C ALA A 212 -7.27 -16.52 -3.73
N ASN A 213 -6.43 -17.45 -4.15
CA ASN A 213 -6.79 -18.66 -4.90
C ASN A 213 -6.37 -19.91 -4.13
#